data_AF-A0AAE3SC48-F1
#
_entry.id   AF-A0AAE3SC48-F1
#
_cell.length_a   1.000
_cell.length_b   1.000
_cell.length_c   1.000
_cell.angle_alpha   90.00
_cell.angle_beta   90.00
_cell.angle_gamma   90.00
#
_symmetry.space_group_name_H-M   'P 1'
#
loop_
_entity.id
_entity.type
_entity.pdbx_description
1 polymer ?
#
loop_
_entity_poly.entity_id
_entity_poly.type
_entity_poly.pdbx_seq_one_letter_code
_entity_poly.pdbx_strand_id
1 'polypeptide(L)'
;MTGFKKRIRMTVGFGLIATLSACGGSGSLSGSNPLGSIGSLGGGGENATTTQASRTRGAESVAVNRYLWAASLDVLSFLPVESVDPFTGVIVMGYGTPPGGSRAYRATIYITDPALDARSLNVSLLTRSGPAAAETTRAIE
;
A
#
# COMPACT_ATOMS: atom_id res chain seq x y z
N MET A 1 10.96 -26.56 56.90
CA MET A 1 9.67 -26.25 57.55
C MET A 1 9.36 -24.79 57.27
N THR A 2 8.22 -24.53 56.59
CA THR A 2 7.41 -23.28 56.57
C THR A 2 8.14 -21.93 56.46
N GLY A 3 8.03 -21.11 55.41
CA GLY A 3 6.86 -20.74 54.61
C GLY A 3 6.23 -19.45 55.17
N PHE A 4 6.32 -18.32 54.46
CA PHE A 4 5.42 -17.18 54.70
C PHE A 4 5.07 -16.47 53.38
N LYS A 5 3.89 -16.82 52.87
CA LYS A 5 3.19 -16.12 51.78
C LYS A 5 2.55 -14.85 52.37
N LYS A 6 2.53 -13.74 51.63
CA LYS A 6 1.53 -12.68 51.86
C LYS A 6 0.89 -12.28 50.53
N ARG A 7 -0.32 -12.80 50.33
CA ARG A 7 -1.29 -12.33 49.31
C ARG A 7 -2.17 -11.27 49.96
N ILE A 8 -2.35 -10.14 49.29
CA ILE A 8 -3.37 -9.11 49.58
C ILE A 8 -4.02 -8.81 48.21
N ARG A 9 -5.19 -9.38 47.91
CA ARG A 9 -6.56 -8.79 47.99
C ARG A 9 -6.71 -7.57 47.04
N MET A 10 -7.33 -7.71 45.86
CA MET A 10 -8.79 -7.59 45.56
C MET A 10 -9.30 -6.21 46.05
N THR A 11 -9.86 -5.29 45.25
CA THR A 11 -11.07 -5.39 44.41
C THR A 11 -11.33 -4.02 43.70
N VAL A 12 -12.21 -4.01 42.67
CA VAL A 12 -12.98 -2.87 42.08
C VAL A 12 -12.20 -1.99 41.07
N GLY A 13 -12.59 -1.77 39.81
CA GLY A 13 -13.88 -1.90 39.11
C GLY A 13 -14.34 -0.52 38.63
N PHE A 14 -14.07 -0.14 37.38
CA PHE A 14 -14.78 0.97 36.72
C PHE A 14 -14.88 0.70 35.22
N GLY A 15 -16.07 0.23 34.80
CA GLY A 15 -16.45 0.14 33.41
C GLY A 15 -16.89 1.51 32.90
N LEU A 16 -16.57 1.80 31.64
CA LEU A 16 -17.20 2.88 30.90
C LEU A 16 -17.47 2.37 29.48
N ILE A 17 -18.66 1.78 29.32
CA ILE A 17 -19.24 1.35 28.04
C ILE A 17 -19.78 2.62 27.37
N ALA A 18 -19.16 3.03 26.25
CA ALA A 18 -19.70 4.09 25.40
C ALA A 18 -20.67 3.46 24.39
N THR A 19 -21.95 3.76 24.54
CA THR A 19 -23.00 3.43 23.58
C THR A 19 -22.95 4.42 22.41
N LEU A 20 -22.61 3.92 21.21
CA LEU A 20 -22.78 4.71 19.98
C LEU A 20 -24.23 4.59 19.50
N SER A 21 -24.95 5.70 19.58
CA SER A 21 -26.23 5.92 18.92
C SER A 21 -25.96 6.26 17.45
N ALA A 22 -26.45 5.42 16.54
CA ALA A 22 -26.50 5.74 15.11
C ALA A 22 -27.98 5.85 14.69
N CYS A 23 -28.41 7.10 14.47
CA CYS A 23 -29.64 7.45 13.79
C CYS A 23 -29.31 7.76 12.31
N GLY A 24 -30.14 7.24 11.40
CA GLY A 24 -30.18 7.61 9.98
C GLY A 24 -30.72 6.42 9.19
N GLY A 25 -31.79 6.51 8.42
CA GLY A 25 -32.58 7.62 7.91
C GLY A 25 -33.24 7.09 6.64
N SER A 26 -34.57 7.06 6.62
CA SER A 26 -35.43 6.41 5.63
C SER A 26 -35.27 6.96 4.20
N GLY A 27 -35.22 6.07 3.20
CA GLY A 27 -35.31 6.43 1.78
C GLY A 27 -36.02 5.32 0.99
N SER A 28 -37.21 5.64 0.49
CA SER A 28 -38.20 4.73 -0.08
C SER A 28 -37.78 3.98 -1.35
N LEU A 29 -38.26 2.74 -1.40
CA LEU A 29 -38.41 1.91 -2.59
C LEU A 29 -39.52 2.49 -3.49
N SER A 30 -39.25 2.78 -4.76
CA SER A 30 -40.27 2.78 -5.82
C SER A 30 -39.60 2.71 -7.19
N GLY A 31 -39.30 1.48 -7.62
CA GLY A 31 -38.86 1.18 -8.98
C GLY A 31 -39.88 0.27 -9.63
N SER A 32 -40.75 0.83 -10.47
CA SER A 32 -41.64 0.07 -11.34
C SER A 32 -41.59 0.62 -12.77
N ASN A 33 -40.90 -0.17 -13.61
CA ASN A 33 -41.20 -0.49 -15.01
C ASN A 33 -40.92 0.56 -16.10
N PRO A 34 -40.88 0.13 -17.38
CA PRO A 34 -39.98 -0.85 -17.97
C PRO A 34 -39.41 -0.32 -19.30
N LEU A 35 -38.64 -1.14 -19.99
CA LEU A 35 -38.28 -1.06 -21.40
C LEU A 35 -39.21 -0.21 -22.31
N GLY A 36 -38.60 0.71 -23.06
CA GLY A 36 -38.89 0.89 -24.49
C GLY A 36 -39.86 2.00 -24.88
N SER A 37 -39.33 3.11 -25.40
CA SER A 37 -39.56 3.43 -26.82
C SER A 37 -38.61 4.51 -27.31
N ILE A 38 -38.10 4.22 -28.50
CA ILE A 38 -37.22 5.02 -29.34
C ILE A 38 -38.01 6.14 -30.03
N GLY A 39 -37.33 7.26 -30.30
CA GLY A 39 -37.71 8.19 -31.37
C GLY A 39 -38.47 9.44 -30.93
N SER A 40 -37.76 10.56 -30.85
CA SER A 40 -38.22 11.79 -31.50
C SER A 40 -37.08 12.81 -31.56
N LEU A 41 -36.88 13.33 -32.76
CA LEU A 41 -35.95 14.38 -33.12
C LEU A 41 -36.48 15.72 -32.60
N GLY A 42 -35.60 16.57 -32.05
CA GLY A 42 -35.86 18.00 -31.96
C GLY A 42 -35.48 18.65 -30.64
N GLY A 43 -34.56 19.60 -30.74
CA GLY A 43 -34.55 20.79 -29.88
C GLY A 43 -33.65 20.73 -28.65
N GLY A 44 -32.57 21.51 -28.72
CA GLY A 44 -32.15 22.44 -27.67
C GLY A 44 -31.89 21.91 -26.26
N GLY A 45 -30.65 22.08 -25.81
CA GLY A 45 -30.33 22.06 -24.40
C GLY A 45 -29.16 21.13 -24.09
N GLU A 46 -28.05 21.77 -23.71
CA GLU A 46 -27.13 21.30 -22.67
C GLU A 46 -27.31 19.85 -22.22
N ASN A 47 -26.31 19.02 -22.52
CA ASN A 47 -25.63 18.16 -21.57
C ASN A 47 -24.72 17.27 -22.42
N ALA A 48 -23.44 17.61 -22.41
CA ALA A 48 -22.40 16.75 -22.93
C ALA A 48 -22.51 15.39 -22.22
N THR A 49 -23.10 14.40 -22.90
CA THR A 49 -22.97 12.99 -22.56
C THR A 49 -21.51 12.63 -22.74
N THR A 50 -20.73 13.02 -21.73
CA THR A 50 -19.43 12.45 -21.46
C THR A 50 -19.74 11.00 -21.15
N THR A 51 -19.52 10.13 -22.12
CA THR A 51 -19.29 8.72 -21.89
C THR A 51 -18.08 8.66 -20.94
N GLN A 52 -18.35 8.79 -19.64
CA GLN A 52 -17.41 8.47 -18.59
C GLN A 52 -17.14 7.00 -18.80
N ALA A 53 -16.09 6.71 -19.57
CA ALA A 53 -15.38 5.47 -19.46
C ALA A 53 -15.11 5.33 -17.97
N SER A 54 -15.91 4.47 -17.32
CA SER A 54 -15.56 3.92 -16.03
C SER A 54 -14.22 3.27 -16.28
N ARG A 55 -13.14 4.04 -16.09
CA ARG A 55 -11.83 3.50 -15.88
C ARG A 55 -12.05 2.69 -14.63
N THR A 56 -12.29 1.40 -14.81
CA THR A 56 -12.01 0.40 -13.80
C THR A 56 -10.53 0.61 -13.52
N ARG A 57 -10.24 1.58 -12.65
CA ARG A 57 -8.95 1.82 -12.06
C ARG A 57 -8.68 0.50 -11.41
N GLY A 58 -7.84 -0.31 -12.03
CA GLY A 58 -7.45 -1.63 -11.59
C GLY A 58 -7.18 -1.56 -10.10
N ALA A 59 -8.20 -1.87 -9.32
CA ALA A 59 -8.08 -2.42 -8.00
C ALA A 59 -7.98 -3.93 -8.20
N GLU A 60 -7.11 -4.34 -9.12
CA GLU A 60 -6.27 -5.48 -8.83
C GLU A 60 -5.59 -5.08 -7.53
N SER A 61 -6.02 -5.69 -6.42
CA SER A 61 -5.53 -5.39 -5.09
C SER A 61 -4.02 -5.61 -5.07
N VAL A 62 -3.27 -4.57 -5.42
CA VAL A 62 -1.82 -4.57 -5.35
C VAL A 62 -1.51 -4.82 -3.88
N ALA A 63 -0.96 -6.01 -3.58
CA ALA A 63 -0.62 -6.42 -2.23
C ALA A 63 0.48 -5.53 -1.61
N VAL A 64 1.04 -4.61 -2.41
CA VAL A 64 2.13 -3.74 -2.04
C VAL A 64 1.76 -2.26 -2.07
N ASN A 65 2.42 -1.48 -1.23
CA ASN A 65 2.18 -0.05 -1.15
C ASN A 65 2.75 0.69 -2.38
N ARG A 66 1.87 1.37 -3.13
CA ARG A 66 2.26 2.16 -4.32
C ARG A 66 3.26 3.28 -4.05
N TYR A 67 3.28 3.83 -2.84
CA TYR A 67 4.19 4.91 -2.46
C TYR A 67 5.58 4.37 -2.15
N LEU A 68 5.68 3.26 -1.42
CA LEU A 68 6.98 2.59 -1.18
C LEU A 68 7.61 2.16 -2.49
N TRP A 69 6.80 1.67 -3.41
CA TRP A 69 7.23 1.31 -4.76
C TRP A 69 7.81 2.51 -5.52
N ALA A 70 7.03 3.59 -5.63
CA ALA A 70 7.46 4.78 -6.35
C ALA A 70 8.70 5.43 -5.72
N ALA A 71 8.74 5.53 -4.39
CA ALA A 71 9.89 6.06 -3.67
C ALA A 71 11.16 5.22 -3.90
N SER A 72 11.03 3.89 -3.90
CA SER A 72 12.17 3.00 -4.14
C SER A 72 12.76 3.17 -5.54
N LEU A 73 11.89 3.33 -6.55
CA LEU A 73 12.31 3.58 -7.93
C LEU A 73 12.95 4.96 -8.12
N ASP A 74 12.45 5.97 -7.41
CA ASP A 74 12.99 7.33 -7.52
C ASP A 74 14.40 7.42 -6.91
N VAL A 75 14.58 6.89 -5.69
CA VAL A 75 15.86 6.88 -4.98
C VAL A 75 16.90 6.03 -5.70
N LEU A 76 16.51 4.86 -6.23
CA LEU A 76 17.41 3.93 -6.92
C LEU A 76 17.36 4.07 -8.46
N SER A 77 16.88 5.21 -8.97
CA SER A 77 16.75 5.48 -10.41
C SER A 77 18.07 5.44 -11.19
N PHE A 78 19.21 5.48 -10.51
CA PHE A 78 20.54 5.31 -11.09
C PHE A 78 20.90 3.85 -11.39
N LEU A 79 20.09 2.88 -10.91
CA LEU A 79 20.26 1.47 -11.21
C LEU A 79 19.35 1.06 -12.39
N PRO A 80 19.83 0.24 -13.34
CA PRO A 80 18.97 -0.28 -14.40
C PRO A 80 17.95 -1.26 -13.81
N VAL A 81 16.68 -1.14 -14.19
CA VAL A 81 15.63 -2.09 -13.76
C VAL A 81 15.69 -3.33 -14.64
N GLU A 82 15.85 -4.51 -14.03
CA GLU A 82 15.98 -5.79 -14.74
C GLU A 82 14.67 -6.58 -14.72
N SER A 83 14.01 -6.64 -13.57
CA SER A 83 12.76 -7.37 -13.41
C SER A 83 11.90 -6.76 -12.31
N VAL A 84 10.58 -6.83 -12.50
CA VAL A 84 9.59 -6.11 -11.70
C VAL A 84 8.35 -6.98 -11.55
N ASP A 85 8.03 -7.39 -10.33
CA ASP A 85 6.81 -8.15 -10.02
C ASP A 85 5.92 -7.36 -9.04
N PRO A 86 4.82 -6.73 -9.51
CA PRO A 86 3.94 -5.92 -8.68
C PRO A 86 3.00 -6.74 -7.78
N PHE A 87 2.87 -8.05 -7.99
CA PHE A 87 2.02 -8.89 -7.16
C PHE A 87 2.74 -9.38 -5.92
N THR A 88 4.01 -9.77 -6.07
CA THR A 88 4.85 -10.23 -4.95
C THR A 88 5.60 -9.11 -4.27
N GLY A 89 5.73 -7.95 -4.91
CA GLY A 89 6.47 -6.81 -4.34
C GLY A 89 7.98 -6.88 -4.56
N VAL A 90 8.45 -7.73 -5.46
CA VAL A 90 9.88 -7.89 -5.74
C VAL A 90 10.28 -7.00 -6.91
N ILE A 91 11.31 -6.19 -6.71
CA ILE A 91 11.95 -5.39 -7.75
C ILE A 91 13.43 -5.77 -7.78
N VAL A 92 13.90 -6.24 -8.93
CA VAL A 92 15.30 -6.59 -9.15
C VAL A 92 15.92 -5.55 -10.06
N MET A 93 16.96 -4.90 -9.56
CA MET A 93 17.77 -3.96 -10.31
C MET A 93 19.11 -4.60 -10.68
N GLY A 94 19.71 -4.11 -11.75
CA GLY A 94 21.02 -4.49 -12.23
C GLY A 94 22.13 -3.69 -11.54
N TYR A 95 23.36 -3.85 -12.03
CA TYR A 95 24.50 -3.15 -11.47
C TYR A 95 24.55 -1.69 -11.94
N GLY A 96 24.60 -0.76 -10.99
CA GLY A 96 24.84 0.66 -11.25
C GLY A 96 25.63 1.32 -10.14
N THR A 97 26.18 2.49 -10.43
CA THR A 97 27.03 3.24 -9.50
C THR A 97 26.21 4.41 -8.92
N PRO A 98 26.06 4.51 -7.59
CA PRO A 98 25.37 5.63 -6.96
C PRO A 98 26.15 6.93 -7.18
N PRO A 99 25.45 8.09 -7.23
CA PRO A 99 26.10 9.38 -7.33
C PRO A 99 27.03 9.62 -6.12
N GLY A 100 28.30 9.95 -6.39
CA GLY A 100 29.32 10.11 -5.34
C GLY A 100 30.00 8.82 -4.88
N GLY A 101 29.61 7.66 -5.43
CA GLY A 101 30.26 6.38 -5.21
C GLY A 101 31.16 5.95 -6.37
N SER A 102 32.14 5.09 -6.10
CA SER A 102 33.00 4.47 -7.12
C SER A 102 32.68 2.99 -7.38
N ARG A 103 31.76 2.42 -6.60
CA ARG A 103 31.47 0.98 -6.60
C ARG A 103 30.10 0.73 -7.22
N ALA A 104 30.04 -0.25 -8.11
CA ALA A 104 28.78 -0.71 -8.68
C ALA A 104 28.07 -1.67 -7.72
N TYR A 105 26.79 -1.38 -7.47
CA TYR A 105 25.91 -2.19 -6.64
C TYR A 105 24.73 -2.69 -7.46
N ARG A 106 24.25 -3.86 -7.11
CA ARG A 106 22.98 -4.43 -7.51
C ARG A 106 22.02 -4.33 -6.33
N ALA A 107 20.79 -3.91 -6.57
CA ALA A 107 19.76 -3.85 -5.53
C ALA A 107 18.64 -4.84 -5.81
N THR A 108 18.15 -5.48 -4.75
CA THR A 108 16.87 -6.19 -4.75
C THR A 108 16.00 -5.57 -3.69
N ILE A 109 14.80 -5.14 -4.07
CA ILE A 109 13.81 -4.55 -3.19
C ILE A 109 12.66 -5.54 -3.02
N TYR A 110 12.19 -5.69 -1.80
CA TYR A 110 11.05 -6.52 -1.46
C TYR A 110 10.08 -5.74 -0.58
N ILE A 111 8.84 -5.60 -1.05
CA ILE A 111 7.77 -4.90 -0.36
C ILE A 111 6.76 -5.94 0.14
N THR A 112 6.61 -6.04 1.46
CA THR A 112 5.91 -7.17 2.10
C THR A 112 4.47 -6.87 2.48
N ASP A 113 4.13 -5.59 2.73
CA ASP A 113 2.81 -5.17 3.24
C ASP A 113 2.31 -3.91 2.52
N PRO A 114 0.98 -3.77 2.31
CA PRO A 114 0.39 -2.54 1.77
C PRO A 114 0.46 -1.34 2.72
N ALA A 115 0.74 -1.53 4.01
CA ALA A 115 0.93 -0.46 4.98
C ALA A 115 2.17 0.39 4.66
N LEU A 116 2.07 1.70 4.92
CA LEU A 116 3.19 2.63 4.79
C LEU A 116 4.08 2.56 6.04
N ASP A 117 4.74 1.41 6.23
CA ASP A 117 5.66 1.18 7.34
C ASP A 117 7.07 0.89 6.80
N ALA A 118 8.10 1.38 7.51
CA ALA A 118 9.49 1.16 7.11
C ALA A 118 9.87 -0.33 7.13
N ARG A 119 9.26 -1.12 8.01
CA ARG A 119 9.50 -2.57 8.13
C ARG A 119 8.95 -3.36 6.95
N SER A 120 8.03 -2.77 6.19
CA SER A 120 7.43 -3.38 5.02
C SER A 120 8.33 -3.31 3.79
N LEU A 121 9.42 -2.53 3.85
CA LEU A 121 10.39 -2.38 2.77
C LEU A 121 11.72 -3.03 3.17
N ASN A 122 12.15 -4.04 2.43
CA ASN A 122 13.46 -4.65 2.59
C ASN A 122 14.30 -4.39 1.33
N VAL A 123 15.52 -3.89 1.53
CA VAL A 123 16.46 -3.62 0.43
C VAL A 123 17.75 -4.36 0.69
N SER A 124 18.16 -5.18 -0.27
CA SER A 124 19.43 -5.90 -0.23
C SER A 124 20.35 -5.38 -1.33
N LEU A 125 21.57 -5.01 -0.96
CA LEU A 125 22.62 -4.56 -1.88
C LEU A 125 23.71 -5.61 -2.03
N LEU A 126 24.10 -5.86 -3.28
CA LEU A 126 25.19 -6.76 -3.64
C LEU A 126 26.21 -6.03 -4.51
N THR A 127 27.48 -6.35 -4.34
CA THR A 127 28.58 -5.83 -5.17
C THR A 127 29.07 -6.93 -6.09
N ARG A 128 29.83 -6.58 -7.14
CA ARG A 128 30.41 -7.57 -8.06
C ARG A 128 31.34 -8.58 -7.37
N SER A 129 31.89 -8.21 -6.22
CA SER A 129 32.86 -9.03 -5.47
C SER A 129 32.24 -9.72 -4.24
N GLY A 130 30.92 -9.60 -4.02
CA GLY A 130 30.23 -10.19 -2.86
C GLY A 130 29.24 -9.24 -2.19
N PRO A 131 28.80 -9.51 -0.95
CA PRO A 131 27.88 -8.66 -0.21
C PRO A 131 28.32 -7.19 -0.15
N ALA A 132 27.36 -6.26 -0.06
CA ALA A 132 27.69 -4.86 0.22
C ALA A 132 28.47 -4.75 1.54
N ALA A 133 29.33 -3.72 1.63
CA ALA A 133 30.08 -3.47 2.85
C ALA A 133 29.09 -3.27 4.01
N ALA A 134 29.39 -3.83 5.19
CA ALA A 134 28.50 -3.75 6.34
C ALA A 134 28.17 -2.29 6.75
N GLU A 135 29.09 -1.36 6.51
CA GLU A 135 28.87 0.08 6.67
C GLU A 135 27.76 0.61 5.76
N THR A 136 27.76 0.20 4.48
CA THR A 136 26.73 0.58 3.52
C THR A 136 25.38 0.00 3.90
N THR A 137 25.33 -1.25 4.36
CA THR A 137 24.09 -1.86 4.84
C THR A 137 23.55 -1.13 6.08
N ARG A 138 24.42 -0.78 7.04
CA ARG A 138 24.02 -0.01 8.23
C ARG A 138 23.54 1.41 7.93
N ALA A 139 24.00 2.02 6.85
CA ALA A 139 23.54 3.35 6.45
C ALA A 139 22.11 3.32 5.85
N ILE A 140 21.61 2.13 5.50
CA ILE A 140 20.31 1.92 4.87
C ILE A 140 19.27 1.41 5.88
N GLU A 141 19.70 0.72 6.94
CA GLU A 141 18.90 0.31 8.10
C GLU A 141 18.55 1.49 9.03
#